data_AF-A0A7L0DUD5-F1
#
_entry.id   AF-A0A7L0DUD5-F1
#
_cell.length_a   1.000
_cell.length_b   1.000
_cell.length_c   1.000
_cell.angle_alpha   90.00
_cell.angle_beta   90.00
_cell.angle_gamma   90.00
#
_symmetry.space_group_name_H-M   'P 1'
#
loop_
_entity.id
_entity.type
_entity.pdbx_description
1 polymer ?
#
loop_
_entity_poly.entity_id
_entity_poly.type
_entity_poly.pdbx_seq_one_letter_code
_entity_poly.pdbx_strand_id
1 'polypeptide(L)'
;CAPPERLHYAELEGASSERKSFPVGTTVSYVCRPGYMKIRGKSSSRTCGQDLEWSPTEQFCTERSCSHPGDLPHGFVNVTDLTFGSKATFSCQQGFRLLGTEEISCVITDGGVGWNGDVPYCESIQCEPPPDITNGRYTEASVYVYQTTVTYSCDSMPRGQDPFSLIGPATIYCTYNENLDGVWSGPPPQCKVVKCDNPEVENGSKKSGFGPYYTYRDSVVFECDPGYRLVGPEVITCQENNNWSTKPTCERSVCGAPEITHGVVIPEKSVYEGGESVQIKCNAHCAFPHGAGEMTVTCQGQDTWNSLQNCTCEPEKSGLAPHINYGRIIDGEKPSYSVGDFITIECYAGYTLHGEARIQYDGENRWTPGVPTCQLSKY
;
A
#
# COMPACT_ATOMS: atom_id res chain seq x y z
N CYS A 1 -37.46 -56.47 -41.91
CA CYS A 1 -36.64 -55.68 -40.99
C CYS A 1 -35.65 -56.56 -40.22
N ALA A 2 -34.47 -56.02 -39.93
CA ALA A 2 -33.51 -56.60 -38.99
C ALA A 2 -34.06 -56.57 -37.54
N PRO A 3 -33.41 -57.23 -36.57
CA PRO A 3 -33.80 -57.13 -35.17
C PRO A 3 -33.89 -55.66 -34.73
N PRO A 4 -34.94 -55.30 -33.98
CA PRO A 4 -35.09 -53.93 -33.48
C PRO A 4 -33.91 -53.51 -32.60
N GLU A 5 -33.54 -52.24 -32.66
CA GLU A 5 -32.43 -51.70 -31.87
C GLU A 5 -32.70 -51.75 -30.36
N ARG A 6 -31.63 -51.91 -29.58
CA ARG A 6 -31.70 -51.86 -28.13
C ARG A 6 -31.84 -50.40 -27.67
N LEU A 7 -32.95 -50.09 -27.02
CA LEU A 7 -33.23 -48.76 -26.47
C LEU A 7 -32.72 -48.66 -25.03
N HIS A 8 -32.11 -47.52 -24.67
CA HIS A 8 -31.61 -47.28 -23.31
C HIS A 8 -32.73 -46.97 -22.31
N TYR A 9 -33.90 -46.52 -22.78
CA TYR A 9 -35.08 -46.17 -21.96
C TYR A 9 -36.19 -47.24 -21.98
N ALA A 10 -36.10 -48.26 -22.84
CA ALA A 10 -37.13 -49.28 -23.02
C ALA A 10 -36.55 -50.65 -23.34
N GLU A 11 -37.31 -51.69 -23.06
CA GLU A 11 -36.98 -53.08 -23.31
C GLU A 11 -38.10 -53.76 -24.10
N LEU A 12 -37.74 -54.73 -24.94
CA LEU A 12 -38.66 -55.36 -25.87
C LEU A 12 -39.52 -56.38 -25.13
N GLU A 13 -40.81 -56.38 -25.40
CA GLU A 13 -41.79 -57.21 -24.69
C GLU A 13 -41.87 -58.62 -25.30
N GLY A 14 -41.55 -59.64 -24.51
CA GLY A 14 -41.73 -61.06 -24.86
C GLY A 14 -40.65 -61.70 -25.76
N ALA A 15 -40.97 -62.87 -26.33
CA ALA A 15 -40.06 -63.74 -27.10
C ALA A 15 -39.65 -63.19 -28.49
N SER A 16 -40.00 -61.94 -28.79
CA SER A 16 -39.62 -61.27 -30.03
C SER A 16 -38.12 -60.92 -30.06
N SER A 17 -37.43 -60.90 -28.93
CA SER A 17 -35.98 -60.62 -28.84
C SER A 17 -35.09 -61.70 -29.46
N GLU A 18 -35.59 -62.91 -29.67
CA GLU A 18 -34.81 -64.06 -30.14
C GLU A 18 -34.86 -64.26 -31.67
N ARG A 19 -35.73 -63.53 -32.37
CA ARG A 19 -35.89 -63.65 -33.83
C ARG A 19 -34.86 -62.82 -34.58
N LYS A 20 -34.22 -63.44 -35.57
CA LYS A 20 -33.19 -62.79 -36.41
C LYS A 20 -33.74 -61.94 -37.56
N SER A 21 -35.02 -62.07 -37.92
CA SER A 21 -35.64 -61.33 -39.03
C SER A 21 -37.15 -61.21 -38.86
N PHE A 22 -37.71 -60.08 -39.29
CA PHE A 22 -39.15 -59.76 -39.16
C PHE A 22 -39.75 -59.38 -40.51
N PRO A 23 -40.88 -60.01 -40.93
CA PRO A 23 -41.56 -59.64 -42.18
C PRO A 23 -42.24 -58.26 -42.08
N VAL A 24 -42.47 -57.63 -43.23
CA VAL A 24 -43.18 -56.33 -43.34
C VAL A 24 -44.57 -56.44 -42.71
N GLY A 25 -44.97 -55.41 -41.96
CA GLY A 25 -46.21 -55.39 -41.20
C GLY A 25 -46.12 -56.04 -39.81
N THR A 26 -44.98 -56.62 -39.43
CA THR A 26 -44.78 -57.11 -38.05
C THR A 26 -44.68 -55.94 -37.08
N THR A 27 -45.44 -56.00 -36.00
CA THR A 27 -45.39 -55.03 -34.90
C THR A 27 -44.76 -55.67 -33.66
N VAL A 28 -43.80 -54.98 -33.07
CA VAL A 28 -43.17 -55.34 -31.79
C VAL A 28 -43.52 -54.31 -30.74
N SER A 29 -43.74 -54.75 -29.49
CA SER A 29 -44.06 -53.89 -28.36
C SER A 29 -42.85 -53.74 -27.43
N TYR A 30 -42.77 -52.59 -26.77
CA TYR A 30 -41.77 -52.29 -25.76
C TYR A 30 -42.43 -51.89 -24.44
N VAL A 31 -41.73 -52.21 -23.35
CA VAL A 31 -42.01 -51.76 -21.99
C VAL A 31 -40.91 -50.78 -21.56
N CYS A 32 -41.27 -49.68 -20.90
CA CYS A 32 -40.26 -48.74 -20.40
C CYS A 32 -39.40 -49.42 -19.33
N ARG A 33 -38.09 -49.13 -19.34
CA ARG A 33 -37.18 -49.64 -18.31
C ARG A 33 -37.50 -49.01 -16.94
N PRO A 34 -37.13 -49.66 -15.82
CA PRO A 34 -37.20 -49.04 -14.50
C PRO A 34 -36.51 -47.67 -14.49
N GLY A 35 -37.12 -46.68 -13.83
CA GLY A 35 -36.68 -45.28 -13.88
C GLY A 35 -37.26 -44.46 -15.04
N TYR A 36 -37.96 -45.10 -15.99
CA TYR A 36 -38.63 -44.43 -17.11
C TYR A 36 -40.15 -44.67 -17.09
N MET A 37 -40.92 -43.74 -17.68
CA MET A 37 -42.37 -43.83 -17.82
C MET A 37 -42.82 -43.50 -19.24
N LYS A 38 -43.95 -44.09 -19.66
CA LYS A 38 -44.50 -43.90 -21.00
C LYS A 38 -45.01 -42.47 -21.19
N ILE A 39 -44.61 -41.85 -22.30
CA ILE A 39 -45.08 -40.53 -22.71
C ILE A 39 -46.54 -40.65 -23.16
N ARG A 40 -47.43 -39.81 -22.59
CA ARG A 40 -48.86 -39.84 -22.92
C ARG A 40 -49.08 -39.56 -24.41
N GLY A 41 -49.91 -40.38 -25.06
CA GLY A 41 -50.24 -40.26 -26.48
C GLY A 41 -49.23 -40.91 -27.46
N LYS A 42 -48.07 -41.38 -26.99
CA LYS A 42 -47.11 -42.08 -27.84
C LYS A 42 -47.30 -43.60 -27.80
N SER A 43 -47.21 -44.25 -28.96
CA SER A 43 -47.21 -45.71 -29.03
C SER A 43 -45.87 -46.28 -28.57
N SER A 44 -45.91 -47.33 -27.75
CA SER A 44 -44.73 -48.10 -27.34
C SER A 44 -44.47 -49.28 -28.27
N SER A 45 -45.16 -49.34 -29.42
CA SER A 45 -44.96 -50.33 -30.46
C SER A 45 -44.29 -49.74 -31.69
N ARG A 46 -43.45 -50.55 -32.35
CA ARG A 46 -42.83 -50.23 -33.64
C ARG A 46 -43.26 -51.28 -34.67
N THR A 47 -43.54 -50.83 -35.88
CA THR A 47 -43.96 -51.67 -37.01
C THR A 47 -42.91 -51.65 -38.10
N CYS A 48 -42.65 -52.82 -38.66
CA CYS A 48 -41.74 -53.00 -39.80
C CYS A 48 -42.40 -52.46 -41.07
N GLY A 49 -41.85 -51.36 -41.61
CA GLY A 49 -42.32 -50.69 -42.83
C GLY A 49 -41.95 -51.43 -44.11
N GLN A 50 -42.52 -50.98 -45.24
CA GLN A 50 -42.22 -51.54 -46.57
C GLN A 50 -40.77 -51.23 -47.02
N ASP A 51 -40.19 -50.18 -46.47
CA ASP A 51 -38.79 -49.76 -46.56
C ASP A 51 -37.83 -50.64 -45.74
N LEU A 52 -38.35 -51.64 -45.03
CA LEU A 52 -37.61 -52.51 -44.11
C LEU A 52 -37.04 -51.77 -42.88
N GLU A 53 -37.56 -50.58 -42.56
CA GLU A 53 -37.23 -49.82 -41.36
C GLU A 53 -38.31 -49.93 -40.27
N TRP A 54 -37.92 -49.69 -39.01
CA TRP A 54 -38.83 -49.69 -37.88
C TRP A 54 -39.41 -48.31 -37.64
N SER A 55 -40.73 -48.17 -37.70
CA SER A 55 -41.43 -46.90 -37.47
C SER A 55 -42.54 -47.05 -36.41
N PRO A 56 -42.83 -46.01 -35.59
CA PRO A 56 -42.15 -44.72 -35.50
C PRO A 56 -40.81 -44.81 -34.74
N THR A 57 -39.86 -43.94 -35.10
CA THR A 57 -38.51 -43.87 -34.48
C THR A 57 -38.43 -42.93 -33.27
N GLU A 58 -39.48 -42.16 -33.00
CA GLU A 58 -39.53 -41.24 -31.87
C GLU A 58 -39.42 -41.93 -30.50
N GLN A 59 -38.89 -41.20 -29.52
CA GLN A 59 -38.88 -41.63 -28.12
C GLN A 59 -40.30 -41.64 -27.55
N PHE A 60 -40.65 -42.72 -26.84
CA PHE A 60 -41.97 -42.97 -26.24
C PHE A 60 -41.92 -43.22 -24.72
N CYS A 61 -40.73 -43.28 -24.11
CA CYS A 61 -40.54 -43.27 -22.66
C CYS A 61 -39.63 -42.11 -22.27
N THR A 62 -39.94 -41.44 -21.16
CA THR A 62 -39.17 -40.34 -20.55
C THR A 62 -38.75 -40.74 -19.15
N GLU A 63 -37.68 -40.14 -18.64
CA GLU A 63 -37.22 -40.33 -17.27
C GLU A 63 -38.34 -40.00 -16.28
N ARG A 64 -38.44 -40.78 -15.20
CA ARG A 64 -39.27 -40.40 -14.06
C ARG A 64 -38.55 -39.33 -13.27
N SER A 65 -39.30 -38.44 -12.64
CA SER A 65 -38.76 -37.35 -11.83
C SER A 65 -38.92 -37.65 -10.34
N CYS A 66 -37.83 -37.46 -9.58
CA CYS A 66 -37.87 -37.32 -8.14
C CYS A 66 -38.56 -36.01 -7.75
N SER A 67 -39.14 -35.98 -6.54
CA SER A 67 -39.60 -34.72 -5.94
C SER A 67 -38.41 -33.82 -5.60
N HIS A 68 -38.63 -32.52 -5.40
CA HIS A 68 -37.59 -31.66 -4.84
C HIS A 68 -37.11 -32.25 -3.50
N PRO A 69 -35.79 -32.40 -3.27
CA PRO A 69 -35.26 -33.09 -2.09
C PRO A 69 -35.67 -32.41 -0.78
N GLY A 70 -35.84 -31.09 -0.80
CA GLY A 70 -36.25 -30.29 0.35
C GLY A 70 -35.36 -29.07 0.49
N ASP A 71 -35.69 -28.20 1.44
CA ASP A 71 -34.86 -27.04 1.78
C ASP A 71 -33.89 -27.39 2.89
N LEU A 72 -32.71 -26.75 2.88
CA LEU A 72 -31.69 -26.89 3.91
C LEU A 72 -31.55 -25.58 4.68
N PRO A 73 -32.14 -25.46 5.89
CA PRO A 73 -31.98 -24.26 6.72
C PRO A 73 -30.50 -23.98 7.00
N HIS A 74 -30.09 -22.71 6.89
CA HIS A 74 -28.70 -22.28 7.05
C HIS A 74 -27.70 -22.98 6.10
N GLY A 75 -28.19 -23.45 4.94
CA GLY A 75 -27.36 -24.06 3.92
C GLY A 75 -27.86 -23.77 2.51
N PHE A 76 -27.26 -24.49 1.56
CA PHE A 76 -27.54 -24.38 0.14
C PHE A 76 -27.75 -25.79 -0.42
N VAL A 77 -28.82 -25.92 -1.22
CA VAL A 77 -29.15 -27.15 -1.95
C VAL A 77 -28.90 -26.88 -3.42
N ASN A 78 -27.99 -27.62 -4.04
CA ASN A 78 -27.69 -27.51 -5.45
C ASN A 78 -28.08 -28.81 -6.17
N VAL A 79 -29.14 -28.72 -6.97
CA VAL A 79 -29.75 -29.84 -7.69
C VAL A 79 -29.47 -29.69 -9.18
N THR A 80 -28.91 -30.71 -9.82
CA THR A 80 -28.61 -30.67 -11.26
C THR A 80 -29.88 -30.70 -12.11
N ASP A 81 -30.79 -31.62 -11.77
CA ASP A 81 -32.12 -31.83 -12.34
C ASP A 81 -32.91 -32.76 -11.38
N LEU A 82 -34.18 -32.99 -11.65
CA LEU A 82 -35.04 -33.87 -10.86
C LEU A 82 -35.26 -35.22 -11.54
N THR A 83 -34.66 -35.48 -12.70
CA THR A 83 -34.84 -36.73 -13.45
C THR A 83 -34.02 -37.89 -12.85
N PHE A 84 -34.44 -39.12 -13.13
CA PHE A 84 -33.72 -40.33 -12.75
C PHE A 84 -32.22 -40.24 -13.07
N GLY A 85 -31.37 -40.52 -12.08
CA GLY A 85 -29.91 -40.41 -12.18
C GLY A 85 -29.33 -39.04 -11.79
N SER A 86 -30.17 -38.03 -11.56
CA SER A 86 -29.73 -36.70 -11.11
C SER A 86 -29.21 -36.71 -9.68
N LYS A 87 -28.40 -35.70 -9.34
CA LYS A 87 -27.76 -35.54 -8.04
C LYS A 87 -28.14 -34.22 -7.38
N ALA A 88 -28.27 -34.25 -6.07
CA ALA A 88 -28.43 -33.08 -5.23
C ALA A 88 -27.26 -33.01 -4.24
N THR A 89 -26.58 -31.86 -4.20
CA THR A 89 -25.44 -31.59 -3.32
C THR A 89 -25.79 -30.54 -2.28
N PHE A 90 -25.25 -30.70 -1.09
CA PHE A 90 -25.58 -29.90 0.09
C PHE A 90 -24.33 -29.22 0.65
N SER A 91 -24.47 -27.97 1.05
CA SER A 91 -23.41 -27.22 1.73
C SER A 91 -24.02 -26.30 2.78
N CYS A 92 -23.27 -25.97 3.82
CA CYS A 92 -23.73 -25.08 4.89
C CYS A 92 -23.20 -23.65 4.70
N GLN A 93 -23.94 -22.68 5.25
CA GLN A 93 -23.48 -21.30 5.36
C GLN A 93 -22.30 -21.19 6.34
N GLN A 94 -21.56 -20.09 6.25
CA GLN A 94 -20.45 -19.84 7.17
C GLN A 94 -20.93 -19.85 8.63
N GLY A 95 -20.20 -20.55 9.51
CA GLY A 95 -20.57 -20.70 10.91
C GLY A 95 -21.46 -21.91 11.21
N PHE A 96 -21.75 -22.73 10.19
CA PHE A 96 -22.49 -23.99 10.32
C PHE A 96 -21.67 -25.15 9.75
N ARG A 97 -21.84 -26.33 10.34
CA ARG A 97 -21.24 -27.58 9.87
C ARG A 97 -22.31 -28.55 9.37
N LEU A 98 -22.00 -29.28 8.31
CA LEU A 98 -22.91 -30.24 7.70
C LEU A 98 -22.92 -31.55 8.50
N LEU A 99 -24.10 -31.96 8.97
CA LEU A 99 -24.34 -33.27 9.58
C LEU A 99 -25.21 -34.11 8.66
N GLY A 100 -24.62 -35.16 8.10
CA GLY A 100 -25.29 -36.07 7.16
C GLY A 100 -24.46 -36.29 5.90
N THR A 101 -25.13 -36.61 4.80
CA THR A 101 -24.49 -36.83 3.50
C THR A 101 -24.39 -35.51 2.71
N GLU A 102 -23.26 -35.29 2.03
CA GLU A 102 -23.07 -34.11 1.17
C GLU A 102 -23.76 -34.24 -0.19
N GLU A 103 -24.10 -35.46 -0.62
CA GLU A 103 -24.71 -35.74 -1.90
C GLU A 103 -25.72 -36.88 -1.81
N ILE A 104 -26.88 -36.69 -2.45
CA ILE A 104 -27.89 -37.73 -2.69
C ILE A 104 -28.19 -37.85 -4.18
N SER A 105 -28.66 -39.01 -4.60
CA SER A 105 -28.94 -39.36 -6.00
C SER A 105 -30.37 -39.85 -6.19
N CYS A 106 -30.99 -39.49 -7.31
CA CYS A 106 -32.33 -39.94 -7.69
C CYS A 106 -32.25 -41.36 -8.26
N VAL A 107 -32.62 -42.35 -7.44
CA VAL A 107 -32.49 -43.79 -7.74
C VAL A 107 -33.86 -44.45 -7.92
N ILE A 108 -33.87 -45.70 -8.37
CA ILE A 108 -35.08 -46.51 -8.44
C ILE A 108 -35.50 -46.90 -7.02
N THR A 109 -36.74 -46.58 -6.65
CA THR A 109 -37.38 -46.98 -5.40
C THR A 109 -38.64 -47.80 -5.71
N ASP A 110 -39.21 -48.50 -4.72
CA ASP A 110 -40.33 -49.42 -4.95
C ASP A 110 -41.51 -48.75 -5.69
N GLY A 111 -41.73 -49.16 -6.94
CA GLY A 111 -42.77 -48.61 -7.81
C GLY A 111 -42.47 -47.24 -8.43
N GLY A 112 -41.26 -46.70 -8.28
CA GLY A 112 -40.94 -45.28 -8.39
C GLY A 112 -39.53 -44.91 -8.83
N VAL A 113 -39.25 -43.62 -8.67
CA VAL A 113 -37.91 -43.10 -8.42
C VAL A 113 -37.98 -42.23 -7.16
N GLY A 114 -36.90 -42.18 -6.40
CA GLY A 114 -36.80 -41.40 -5.17
C GLY A 114 -35.35 -41.12 -4.82
N TRP A 115 -35.13 -40.15 -3.94
CA TRP A 115 -33.79 -39.89 -3.43
C TRP A 115 -33.32 -41.04 -2.54
N ASN A 116 -32.04 -41.41 -2.67
CA ASN A 116 -31.43 -42.50 -1.89
C ASN A 116 -31.03 -42.10 -0.46
N GLY A 117 -31.29 -40.85 -0.06
CA GLY A 117 -30.95 -40.33 1.26
C GLY A 117 -31.82 -39.12 1.61
N ASP A 118 -31.80 -38.79 2.89
CA ASP A 118 -32.52 -37.64 3.44
C ASP A 118 -31.68 -36.36 3.31
N VAL A 119 -32.36 -35.21 3.36
CA VAL A 119 -31.70 -33.90 3.41
C VAL A 119 -30.90 -33.79 4.73
N PRO A 120 -29.61 -33.40 4.69
CA PRO A 120 -28.78 -33.27 5.88
C PRO A 120 -29.21 -32.07 6.75
N TYR A 121 -28.52 -31.86 7.87
CA TYR A 121 -28.75 -30.72 8.76
C TYR A 121 -27.50 -29.85 8.88
N CYS A 122 -27.68 -28.53 8.85
CA CYS A 122 -26.62 -27.58 9.15
C CYS A 122 -26.68 -27.21 10.63
N GLU A 123 -25.71 -27.68 11.41
CA GLU A 123 -25.60 -27.38 12.83
C GLU A 123 -24.74 -26.14 13.05
N SER A 124 -25.18 -25.22 13.91
CA SER A 124 -24.38 -24.04 14.28
C SER A 124 -23.10 -24.47 14.98
N ILE A 125 -21.96 -23.92 14.57
CA ILE A 125 -20.69 -24.15 15.26
C ILE A 125 -20.70 -23.40 16.59
N GLN A 126 -20.45 -24.13 17.68
CA GLN A 126 -20.45 -23.61 19.04
C GLN A 126 -19.04 -23.67 19.62
N CYS A 127 -18.63 -22.58 20.27
CA CYS A 127 -17.42 -22.55 21.07
C CYS A 127 -17.72 -22.98 22.50
N GLU A 128 -16.72 -23.58 23.15
CA GLU A 128 -16.75 -23.75 24.60
C GLU A 128 -16.77 -22.38 25.31
N PRO A 129 -17.28 -22.30 26.55
CA PRO A 129 -17.25 -21.07 27.33
C PRO A 129 -15.86 -20.41 27.34
N PRO A 130 -15.76 -19.08 27.22
CA PRO A 130 -14.48 -18.38 27.27
C PRO A 130 -13.72 -18.69 28.55
N PRO A 131 -12.37 -18.80 28.52
CA PRO A 131 -11.58 -19.02 29.73
C PRO A 131 -11.75 -17.86 30.72
N ASP A 132 -11.88 -18.18 32.00
CA ASP A 132 -11.83 -17.20 33.08
C ASP A 132 -10.42 -16.61 33.24
N ILE A 133 -10.36 -15.34 33.63
CA ILE A 133 -9.09 -14.64 33.89
C ILE A 133 -9.03 -14.20 35.35
N THR A 134 -7.83 -14.21 35.93
CA THR A 134 -7.65 -13.72 37.31
C THR A 134 -7.86 -12.20 37.37
N ASN A 135 -8.58 -11.72 38.39
CA ASN A 135 -8.88 -10.29 38.59
C ASN A 135 -9.62 -9.63 37.42
N GLY A 136 -10.43 -10.40 36.70
CA GLY A 136 -11.26 -9.88 35.63
C GLY A 136 -12.44 -10.78 35.34
N ARG A 137 -13.35 -10.26 34.51
CA ARG A 137 -14.59 -10.90 34.10
C ARG A 137 -14.87 -10.58 32.64
N TYR A 138 -15.70 -11.39 31.98
CA TYR A 138 -16.17 -11.13 30.63
C TYR A 138 -17.69 -10.99 30.55
N THR A 139 -18.17 -10.44 29.44
CA THR A 139 -19.61 -10.38 29.14
C THR A 139 -20.13 -11.78 28.79
N GLU A 140 -20.88 -12.40 29.70
CA GLU A 140 -21.49 -13.71 29.47
C GLU A 140 -22.60 -13.66 28.40
N ALA A 141 -22.69 -14.71 27.60
CA ALA A 141 -23.80 -14.98 26.69
C ALA A 141 -24.45 -16.31 27.06
N SER A 142 -25.72 -16.49 26.69
CA SER A 142 -26.43 -17.74 26.96
C SER A 142 -25.88 -18.94 26.16
N VAL A 143 -25.41 -18.68 24.93
CA VAL A 143 -24.77 -19.66 24.04
C VAL A 143 -23.68 -18.94 23.25
N TYR A 144 -22.53 -19.60 23.07
CA TYR A 144 -21.39 -19.07 22.30
C TYR A 144 -21.36 -19.71 20.91
N VAL A 145 -22.03 -19.09 19.94
CA VAL A 145 -22.03 -19.53 18.53
C VAL A 145 -21.08 -18.68 17.69
N TYR A 146 -20.78 -19.12 16.46
CA TYR A 146 -19.97 -18.36 15.49
C TYR A 146 -20.26 -16.84 15.50
N GLN A 147 -19.20 -16.03 15.55
CA GLN A 147 -19.20 -14.56 15.70
C GLN A 147 -19.72 -13.99 17.02
N THR A 148 -20.10 -14.82 17.99
CA THR A 148 -20.37 -14.34 19.35
C THR A 148 -19.10 -13.72 19.92
N THR A 149 -19.20 -12.47 20.35
CA THR A 149 -18.07 -11.68 20.86
C THR A 149 -18.22 -11.50 22.36
N VAL A 150 -17.15 -11.78 23.10
CA VAL A 150 -17.08 -11.53 24.54
C VAL A 150 -16.06 -10.44 24.82
N THR A 151 -16.39 -9.55 25.74
CA THR A 151 -15.52 -8.45 26.16
C THR A 151 -15.08 -8.66 27.58
N TYR A 152 -13.77 -8.77 27.78
CA TYR A 152 -13.14 -8.85 29.09
C TYR A 152 -12.95 -7.47 29.71
N SER A 153 -13.04 -7.42 31.03
CA SER A 153 -12.84 -6.23 31.85
C SER A 153 -12.14 -6.63 33.15
N CYS A 154 -11.20 -5.81 33.61
CA CYS A 154 -10.55 -6.05 34.90
C CYS A 154 -11.43 -5.62 36.06
N ASP A 155 -11.32 -6.33 37.18
CA ASP A 155 -12.06 -6.01 38.38
C ASP A 155 -11.60 -4.67 38.98
N SER A 156 -12.56 -3.92 39.52
CA SER A 156 -12.29 -2.64 40.17
C SER A 156 -11.60 -2.86 41.51
N MET A 157 -10.48 -2.17 41.73
CA MET A 157 -9.76 -2.24 43.00
C MET A 157 -10.31 -1.26 44.05
N PRO A 158 -10.20 -1.59 45.35
CA PRO A 158 -10.50 -0.66 46.43
C PRO A 158 -9.69 0.63 46.31
N ARG A 159 -10.24 1.74 46.84
CA ARG A 159 -9.58 3.04 46.81
C ARG A 159 -8.21 2.98 47.50
N GLY A 160 -7.17 3.44 46.80
CA GLY A 160 -5.80 3.53 47.32
C GLY A 160 -4.86 2.40 46.89
N GLN A 161 -5.34 1.40 46.14
CA GLN A 161 -4.47 0.41 45.48
C GLN A 161 -4.31 0.72 43.99
N ASP A 162 -3.22 0.24 43.40
CA ASP A 162 -2.95 0.41 41.98
C ASP A 162 -3.96 -0.38 41.14
N PRO A 163 -4.59 0.24 40.13
CA PRO A 163 -5.61 -0.41 39.31
C PRO A 163 -5.01 -1.49 38.41
N PHE A 164 -5.80 -2.51 38.10
CA PHE A 164 -5.43 -3.50 37.10
C PHE A 164 -5.49 -2.90 35.70
N SER A 165 -4.47 -3.21 34.91
CA SER A 165 -4.41 -2.93 33.48
C SER A 165 -4.76 -4.20 32.70
N LEU A 166 -5.58 -4.06 31.66
CA LEU A 166 -5.92 -5.14 30.75
C LEU A 166 -4.83 -5.27 29.67
N ILE A 167 -4.11 -6.37 29.70
CA ILE A 167 -2.97 -6.67 28.82
C ILE A 167 -3.40 -7.69 27.77
N GLY A 168 -3.42 -7.25 26.51
CA GLY A 168 -3.90 -8.05 25.37
C GLY A 168 -5.18 -7.48 24.75
N PRO A 169 -5.82 -8.21 23.83
CA PRO A 169 -7.09 -7.79 23.24
C PRO A 169 -8.21 -7.92 24.28
N ALA A 170 -8.98 -6.84 24.47
CA ALA A 170 -10.12 -6.85 25.38
C ALA A 170 -11.28 -7.72 24.86
N THR A 171 -11.31 -8.02 23.56
CA THR A 171 -12.38 -8.78 22.93
C THR A 171 -11.83 -9.99 22.20
N ILE A 172 -12.54 -11.11 22.34
CA ILE A 172 -12.35 -12.31 21.52
C ILE A 172 -13.71 -12.72 20.96
N TYR A 173 -13.71 -13.43 19.83
CA TYR A 173 -14.93 -13.86 19.18
C TYR A 173 -14.85 -15.34 18.79
N CYS A 174 -15.99 -16.00 18.80
CA CYS A 174 -16.09 -17.41 18.43
C CYS A 174 -15.89 -17.55 16.91
N THR A 175 -14.92 -18.38 16.52
CA THR A 175 -14.62 -18.76 15.14
C THR A 175 -14.54 -20.29 15.06
N TYR A 176 -14.03 -20.84 13.98
CA TYR A 176 -13.82 -22.28 13.84
C TYR A 176 -12.47 -22.61 13.19
N ASN A 177 -11.98 -23.83 13.44
CA ASN A 177 -10.75 -24.37 12.86
C ASN A 177 -11.00 -25.12 11.53
N GLU A 178 -9.97 -25.72 10.92
CA GLU A 178 -10.10 -26.49 9.67
C GLU A 178 -11.05 -27.69 9.77
N ASN A 179 -11.27 -28.22 10.97
CA ASN A 179 -12.19 -29.33 11.25
C ASN A 179 -13.62 -28.87 11.55
N LEU A 180 -13.92 -27.58 11.43
CA LEU A 180 -15.21 -26.96 11.80
C LEU A 180 -15.55 -27.06 13.30
N ASP A 181 -14.54 -27.20 14.16
CA ASP A 181 -14.71 -27.09 15.62
C ASP A 181 -14.67 -25.63 16.05
N GLY A 182 -15.54 -25.24 16.97
CA GLY A 182 -15.59 -23.88 17.50
C GLY A 182 -14.39 -23.56 18.37
N VAL A 183 -13.66 -22.48 18.01
CA VAL A 183 -12.49 -22.00 18.75
C VAL A 183 -12.55 -20.48 18.92
N TRP A 184 -11.96 -19.96 19.99
CA TRP A 184 -11.85 -18.51 20.18
C TRP A 184 -10.77 -17.90 19.27
N SER A 185 -11.01 -16.67 18.81
CA SER A 185 -10.13 -15.97 17.86
C SER A 185 -8.72 -15.67 18.37
N GLY A 186 -8.48 -15.76 19.68
CA GLY A 186 -7.19 -15.54 20.29
C GLY A 186 -7.17 -15.90 21.77
N PRO A 187 -6.00 -15.78 22.43
CA PRO A 187 -5.87 -16.01 23.86
C PRO A 187 -6.62 -14.94 24.67
N PRO A 188 -7.11 -15.28 25.87
CA PRO A 188 -7.73 -14.31 26.77
C PRO A 188 -6.70 -13.27 27.27
N PRO A 189 -7.12 -12.02 27.54
CA PRO A 189 -6.24 -11.00 28.08
C PRO A 189 -5.87 -11.26 29.55
N GLN A 190 -4.88 -10.54 30.05
CA GLN A 190 -4.45 -10.65 31.45
C GLN A 190 -4.73 -9.34 32.20
N CYS A 191 -5.29 -9.46 33.41
CA CYS A 191 -5.47 -8.32 34.31
C CYS A 191 -4.36 -8.32 35.36
N LYS A 192 -3.40 -7.41 35.21
CA LYS A 192 -2.28 -7.25 36.15
C LYS A 192 -2.00 -5.78 36.41
N VAL A 193 -1.39 -5.49 37.57
CA VAL A 193 -0.95 -4.13 37.87
C VAL A 193 0.24 -3.81 36.98
N VAL A 194 0.10 -2.74 36.17
CA VAL A 194 1.20 -2.15 35.41
C VAL A 194 1.37 -0.72 35.88
N LYS A 195 2.57 -0.41 36.37
CA LYS A 195 2.90 0.92 36.88
C LYS A 195 4.29 1.31 36.42
N CYS A 196 4.36 2.27 35.52
CA CYS A 196 5.63 2.82 35.06
C CYS A 196 6.05 4.00 35.93
N ASP A 197 7.35 4.11 36.17
CA ASP A 197 7.95 5.24 36.89
C ASP A 197 7.73 6.55 36.15
N ASN A 198 7.88 7.68 36.84
CA ASN A 198 7.85 8.99 36.21
C ASN A 198 9.04 9.14 35.25
N PRO A 199 8.85 9.23 33.91
CA PRO A 199 9.96 9.26 32.99
C PRO A 199 10.63 10.63 33.01
N GLU A 200 11.96 10.63 33.04
CA GLU A 200 12.82 11.81 32.97
C GLU A 200 13.79 11.67 31.79
N VAL A 201 14.05 12.77 31.10
CA VAL A 201 14.97 12.90 29.97
C VAL A 201 15.87 14.08 30.26
N GLU A 202 17.19 13.87 30.22
CA GLU A 202 18.16 14.94 30.48
C GLU A 202 18.13 15.98 29.36
N ASN A 203 18.17 17.28 29.70
CA ASN A 203 18.04 18.41 28.76
C ASN A 203 16.73 18.37 27.93
N GLY A 204 15.69 17.78 28.50
CA GLY A 204 14.35 17.76 27.92
C GLY A 204 13.26 17.81 28.99
N SER A 205 12.08 18.20 28.57
CA SER A 205 10.91 18.36 29.42
C SER A 205 9.71 17.64 28.81
N LYS A 206 8.72 17.32 29.65
CA LYS A 206 7.46 16.76 29.19
C LYS A 206 6.63 17.86 28.56
N LYS A 207 6.14 17.61 27.36
CA LYS A 207 5.23 18.49 26.63
C LYS A 207 3.77 18.17 26.93
N SER A 208 3.43 16.88 27.07
CA SER A 208 2.08 16.42 27.42
C SER A 208 2.11 15.03 28.07
N GLY A 209 0.97 14.58 28.59
CA GLY A 209 0.88 13.32 29.34
C GLY A 209 1.38 13.45 30.77
N PHE A 210 1.09 14.57 31.43
CA PHE A 210 1.39 14.74 32.85
C PHE A 210 0.41 13.93 33.69
N GLY A 211 0.92 13.07 34.55
CA GLY A 211 0.11 12.23 35.44
C GLY A 211 0.81 11.97 36.77
N PRO A 212 0.05 11.72 37.85
CA PRO A 212 0.61 11.31 39.14
C PRO A 212 1.15 9.87 39.14
N TYR A 213 0.67 9.04 38.21
CA TYR A 213 1.12 7.67 37.94
C TYR A 213 0.78 7.31 36.49
N TYR A 214 1.45 6.28 35.97
CA TYR A 214 1.31 5.84 34.58
C TYR A 214 1.02 4.35 34.53
N THR A 215 -0.06 4.00 33.83
CA THR A 215 -0.54 2.63 33.62
C THR A 215 -0.28 2.17 32.20
N TYR A 216 -0.59 0.91 31.91
CA TYR A 216 -0.34 0.34 30.59
C TYR A 216 -0.97 1.17 29.46
N ARG A 217 -0.19 1.43 28.40
CA ARG A 217 -0.53 2.26 27.23
C ARG A 217 -0.65 3.76 27.48
N ASP A 218 -0.48 4.23 28.72
CA ASP A 218 -0.31 5.67 28.94
C ASP A 218 0.93 6.15 28.20
N SER A 219 0.81 7.34 27.60
CA SER A 219 1.84 7.90 26.75
C SER A 219 2.21 9.31 27.18
N VAL A 220 3.51 9.61 27.12
CA VAL A 220 4.09 10.90 27.49
C VAL A 220 4.88 11.43 26.31
N VAL A 221 4.68 12.70 26.02
CA VAL A 221 5.35 13.39 24.91
C VAL A 221 6.47 14.26 25.49
N PHE A 222 7.66 14.17 24.89
CA PHE A 222 8.83 14.93 25.30
C PHE A 222 9.21 15.99 24.27
N GLU A 223 9.81 17.06 24.77
CA GLU A 223 10.42 18.14 24.00
C GLU A 223 11.79 18.45 24.60
N CYS A 224 12.78 18.77 23.78
CA CYS A 224 14.10 19.12 24.29
C CYS A 224 14.18 20.59 24.68
N ASP A 225 15.03 20.90 25.65
CA ASP A 225 15.27 22.26 26.08
C ASP A 225 15.92 23.09 24.95
N PRO A 226 15.80 24.43 24.96
CA PRO A 226 16.42 25.27 23.94
C PRO A 226 17.93 24.97 23.77
N GLY A 227 18.36 24.79 22.51
CA GLY A 227 19.73 24.40 22.18
C GLY A 227 19.97 22.88 22.09
N TYR A 228 18.97 22.06 22.36
CA TYR A 228 19.01 20.60 22.19
C TYR A 228 18.00 20.12 21.14
N ARG A 229 18.32 19.02 20.47
CA ARG A 229 17.43 18.32 19.53
C ARG A 229 17.01 16.96 20.09
N LEU A 230 15.78 16.57 19.78
CA LEU A 230 15.24 15.27 20.16
C LEU A 230 15.73 14.19 19.18
N VAL A 231 16.44 13.20 19.71
CA VAL A 231 16.88 12.01 18.98
C VAL A 231 16.13 10.80 19.51
N GLY A 232 15.43 10.09 18.64
CA GLY A 232 14.54 8.99 19.01
C GLY A 232 13.06 9.38 18.99
N PRO A 233 12.18 8.62 19.66
CA PRO A 233 10.74 8.85 19.60
C PRO A 233 10.30 10.01 20.51
N GLU A 234 9.54 10.97 19.97
CA GLU A 234 8.95 12.09 20.74
C GLU A 234 7.93 11.57 21.79
N VAL A 235 7.29 10.43 21.50
CA VAL A 235 6.27 9.81 22.36
C VAL A 235 6.80 8.50 22.93
N ILE A 236 6.73 8.36 24.25
CA ILE A 236 7.00 7.09 24.93
C ILE A 236 5.71 6.53 25.53
N THR A 237 5.60 5.21 25.57
CA THR A 237 4.41 4.50 26.05
C THR A 237 4.79 3.49 27.13
N CYS A 238 3.99 3.43 28.20
CA CYS A 238 4.17 2.46 29.28
C CYS A 238 3.82 1.04 28.80
N GLN A 239 4.78 0.11 28.90
CA GLN A 239 4.68 -1.25 28.42
C GLN A 239 4.25 -2.23 29.51
N GLU A 240 3.89 -3.45 29.11
CA GLU A 240 3.41 -4.51 30.01
C GLU A 240 4.45 -5.01 31.03
N ASN A 241 5.71 -4.63 30.88
CA ASN A 241 6.85 -5.00 31.73
C ASN A 241 7.14 -3.95 32.81
N ASN A 242 6.23 -2.99 33.04
CA ASN A 242 6.41 -1.84 33.95
C ASN A 242 7.52 -0.87 33.52
N ASN A 243 7.96 -0.93 32.27
CA ASN A 243 8.96 -0.01 31.74
C ASN A 243 8.38 0.82 30.58
N TRP A 244 8.99 1.95 30.32
CA TRP A 244 8.69 2.75 29.15
C TRP A 244 9.28 2.10 27.89
N SER A 245 8.64 2.36 26.75
CA SER A 245 9.29 2.20 25.45
C SER A 245 10.58 3.03 25.40
N THR A 246 11.40 2.80 24.37
CA THR A 246 12.68 3.50 24.17
C THR A 246 12.55 5.00 24.41
N LYS A 247 13.28 5.52 25.40
CA LYS A 247 13.26 6.95 25.75
C LYS A 247 14.04 7.76 24.71
N PRO A 248 13.59 8.97 24.35
CA PRO A 248 14.38 9.88 23.52
C PRO A 248 15.59 10.39 24.30
N THR A 249 16.59 10.85 23.55
CA THR A 249 17.77 11.55 24.05
C THR A 249 17.84 12.94 23.46
N CYS A 250 18.09 13.94 24.31
CA CYS A 250 18.29 15.32 23.86
C CYS A 250 19.79 15.56 23.64
N GLU A 251 20.19 15.69 22.37
CA GLU A 251 21.57 15.97 21.99
C GLU A 251 21.74 17.46 21.69
N ARG A 252 22.92 18.02 21.96
CA ARG A 252 23.17 19.44 21.65
C ARG A 252 23.05 19.71 20.16
N SER A 253 22.25 20.70 19.82
CA SER A 253 22.12 21.24 18.47
C SER A 253 23.25 22.24 18.24
N VAL A 254 24.30 21.81 17.55
CA VAL A 254 25.45 22.66 17.19
C VAL A 254 25.50 22.90 15.68
N CYS A 255 26.14 24.01 15.30
CA CYS A 255 26.60 24.27 13.94
C CYS A 255 28.13 24.42 13.93
N GLY A 256 28.79 23.91 12.90
CA GLY A 256 30.15 24.29 12.55
C GLY A 256 30.23 25.73 12.05
N ALA A 257 31.45 26.20 11.85
CA ALA A 257 31.67 27.50 11.26
C ALA A 257 31.07 27.58 9.85
N PRO A 258 30.25 28.60 9.54
CA PRO A 258 29.68 28.74 8.22
C PRO A 258 30.79 28.99 7.19
N GLU A 259 30.83 28.19 6.12
CA GLU A 259 31.76 28.38 5.02
C GLU A 259 31.26 29.50 4.10
N ILE A 260 31.90 30.67 4.14
CA ILE A 260 31.56 31.84 3.31
C ILE A 260 32.69 32.18 2.35
N THR A 261 32.40 32.25 1.06
CA THR A 261 33.37 32.72 0.06
C THR A 261 33.44 34.25 0.03
N HIS A 262 34.65 34.82 -0.01
CA HIS A 262 34.90 36.27 -0.09
C HIS A 262 34.29 37.09 1.07
N GLY A 263 34.17 36.48 2.24
CA GLY A 263 33.74 37.13 3.47
C GLY A 263 34.37 36.51 4.70
N VAL A 264 34.21 37.16 5.85
CA VAL A 264 34.71 36.72 7.15
C VAL A 264 33.56 36.59 8.14
N VAL A 265 33.64 35.60 9.02
CA VAL A 265 32.63 35.30 10.05
C VAL A 265 33.11 35.87 11.39
N ILE A 266 32.24 36.63 12.06
CA ILE A 266 32.57 37.35 13.31
C ILE A 266 31.45 37.11 14.34
N PRO A 267 31.74 36.58 15.54
CA PRO A 267 33.03 36.04 16.00
C PRO A 267 33.34 34.68 15.37
N GLU A 268 34.61 34.42 15.06
CA GLU A 268 35.08 33.13 14.55
C GLU A 268 35.18 32.10 15.70
N LYS A 269 34.38 31.04 15.65
CA LYS A 269 34.41 29.88 16.54
C LYS A 269 34.37 28.62 15.69
N SER A 270 34.93 27.51 16.18
CA SER A 270 34.83 26.21 15.51
C SER A 270 33.46 25.56 15.66
N VAL A 271 32.70 25.92 16.70
CA VAL A 271 31.38 25.37 17.04
C VAL A 271 30.51 26.50 17.59
N TYR A 272 29.27 26.58 17.09
CA TYR A 272 28.24 27.51 17.50
C TYR A 272 27.03 26.75 18.09
N GLU A 273 26.46 27.29 19.16
CA GLU A 273 25.25 26.71 19.77
C GLU A 273 23.99 27.12 18.99
N GLY A 274 22.96 26.26 18.97
CA GLY A 274 21.68 26.57 18.36
C GLY A 274 21.07 27.86 18.93
N GLY A 275 20.81 28.84 18.08
CA GLY A 275 20.38 30.19 18.45
C GLY A 275 21.49 31.24 18.51
N GLU A 276 22.78 30.84 18.50
CA GLU A 276 23.89 31.79 18.34
C GLU A 276 23.84 32.45 16.95
N SER A 277 24.12 33.74 16.92
CA SER A 277 24.16 34.52 15.69
C SER A 277 25.57 35.03 15.40
N VAL A 278 25.98 34.95 14.14
CA VAL A 278 27.26 35.47 13.66
C VAL A 278 27.03 36.54 12.61
N GLN A 279 27.90 37.53 12.59
CA GLN A 279 27.95 38.52 11.54
C GLN A 279 28.92 38.07 10.46
N ILE A 280 28.44 38.03 9.22
CA ILE A 280 29.24 37.79 8.04
C ILE A 280 29.51 39.14 7.39
N LYS A 281 30.79 39.47 7.21
CA LYS A 281 31.25 40.69 6.56
C LYS A 281 31.93 40.35 5.25
N CYS A 282 31.45 40.91 4.14
CA CYS A 282 32.08 40.71 2.83
C CYS A 282 33.42 41.45 2.75
N ASN A 283 34.33 40.91 1.95
CA ASN A 283 35.62 41.52 1.65
C ASN A 283 35.44 42.84 0.87
N ALA A 284 36.48 43.69 0.86
CA ALA A 284 36.45 44.94 0.10
C ALA A 284 36.12 44.69 -1.38
N HIS A 285 35.25 45.53 -1.95
CA HIS A 285 34.72 45.40 -3.32
C HIS A 285 33.78 44.20 -3.57
N CYS A 286 33.31 43.56 -2.50
CA CYS A 286 32.31 42.50 -2.54
C CYS A 286 31.08 42.88 -1.70
N ALA A 287 29.89 42.46 -2.14
CA ALA A 287 28.65 42.67 -1.43
C ALA A 287 27.77 41.41 -1.54
N PHE A 288 26.84 41.25 -0.59
CA PHE A 288 25.76 40.28 -0.73
C PHE A 288 24.88 40.64 -1.94
N PRO A 289 24.08 39.69 -2.47
CA PRO A 289 23.18 39.93 -3.60
C PRO A 289 22.21 41.11 -3.40
N HIS A 290 21.98 41.51 -2.14
CA HIS A 290 21.14 42.64 -1.73
C HIS A 290 21.88 43.99 -1.72
N GLY A 291 23.16 44.02 -2.06
CA GLY A 291 24.03 45.21 -1.99
C GLY A 291 24.54 45.53 -0.58
N ALA A 292 24.19 44.74 0.44
CA ALA A 292 24.70 44.90 1.80
C ALA A 292 26.14 44.37 1.92
N GLY A 293 26.99 45.05 2.68
CA GLY A 293 28.37 44.59 2.98
C GLY A 293 28.47 43.65 4.19
N GLU A 294 27.41 43.57 5.00
CA GLU A 294 27.35 42.75 6.22
C GLU A 294 25.95 42.11 6.36
N MET A 295 25.87 40.88 6.87
CA MET A 295 24.62 40.19 7.22
C MET A 295 24.77 39.41 8.52
N THR A 296 23.67 39.22 9.26
CA THR A 296 23.66 38.36 10.45
C THR A 296 22.92 37.07 10.14
N VAL A 297 23.53 35.93 10.47
CA VAL A 297 22.91 34.61 10.36
C VAL A 297 22.87 33.93 11.72
N THR A 298 21.84 33.11 11.96
CA THR A 298 21.62 32.40 13.22
C THR A 298 21.66 30.90 13.00
N CYS A 299 22.41 30.19 13.84
CA CYS A 299 22.50 28.74 13.81
C CYS A 299 21.14 28.14 14.18
N GLN A 300 20.54 27.39 13.26
CA GLN A 300 19.31 26.63 13.48
C GLN A 300 19.60 25.21 14.00
N GLY A 301 20.88 24.81 14.00
CA GLY A 301 21.37 23.48 14.40
C GLY A 301 21.67 22.59 13.18
N GLN A 302 22.39 21.48 13.40
CA GLN A 302 22.75 20.52 12.33
C GLN A 302 23.51 21.16 11.14
N ASP A 303 24.44 22.07 11.42
CA ASP A 303 25.17 22.85 10.39
C ASP A 303 24.29 23.72 9.48
N THR A 304 23.02 23.96 9.87
CA THR A 304 22.11 24.82 9.12
C THR A 304 21.99 26.21 9.74
N TRP A 305 22.05 27.22 8.88
CA TRP A 305 21.97 28.63 9.23
C TRP A 305 20.78 29.27 8.50
N ASN A 306 20.00 30.11 9.18
CA ASN A 306 18.72 30.62 8.69
C ASN A 306 18.74 31.35 7.33
N SER A 307 19.83 32.07 7.02
CA SER A 307 19.91 32.95 5.85
C SER A 307 21.34 32.95 5.26
N LEU A 308 21.99 31.78 5.17
CA LEU A 308 23.36 31.70 4.67
C LEU A 308 23.47 32.07 3.18
N GLN A 309 24.30 33.06 2.84
CA GLN A 309 24.57 33.47 1.45
C GLN A 309 26.04 33.83 1.26
N ASN A 310 26.51 33.73 0.01
CA ASN A 310 27.88 34.08 -0.37
C ASN A 310 28.00 35.52 -0.86
N CYS A 311 29.18 36.11 -0.68
CA CYS A 311 29.52 37.44 -1.19
C CYS A 311 29.89 37.37 -2.68
N THR A 312 29.41 38.33 -3.47
CA THR A 312 29.76 38.53 -4.88
C THR A 312 30.59 39.79 -5.06
N CYS A 313 31.69 39.71 -5.82
CA CYS A 313 32.59 40.82 -6.06
C CYS A 313 32.43 41.37 -7.48
N GLU A 314 32.54 42.68 -7.65
CA GLU A 314 32.55 43.30 -8.98
C GLU A 314 33.89 43.01 -9.70
N PRO A 315 33.89 42.68 -11.01
CA PRO A 315 35.12 42.51 -11.78
C PRO A 315 35.84 43.86 -12.00
N GLU A 316 37.17 43.87 -11.88
CA GLU A 316 38.02 45.05 -12.06
C GLU A 316 37.81 45.74 -13.42
N LYS A 317 37.77 47.08 -13.43
CA LYS A 317 37.37 47.91 -14.58
C LYS A 317 38.29 47.73 -15.80
N SER A 318 37.69 47.30 -16.91
CA SER A 318 38.27 47.19 -18.25
C SER A 318 38.60 48.55 -18.90
N GLY A 319 39.67 48.63 -19.69
CA GLY A 319 40.12 49.87 -20.36
C GLY A 319 39.29 50.26 -21.59
N LEU A 320 39.28 51.55 -21.95
CA LEU A 320 38.59 52.08 -23.14
C LEU A 320 39.56 52.29 -24.33
N ALA A 321 39.03 52.34 -25.54
CA ALA A 321 39.81 52.61 -26.76
C ALA A 321 40.42 54.03 -26.72
N PRO A 322 41.68 54.22 -27.17
CA PRO A 322 42.29 55.53 -27.23
C PRO A 322 41.71 56.34 -28.38
N HIS A 323 41.60 57.66 -28.19
CA HIS A 323 41.14 58.57 -29.24
C HIS A 323 42.31 58.98 -30.16
N ILE A 324 42.19 58.73 -31.47
CA ILE A 324 43.22 59.07 -32.47
C ILE A 324 42.75 60.24 -33.35
N ASN A 325 43.46 61.37 -33.30
CA ASN A 325 43.15 62.52 -34.15
C ASN A 325 43.55 62.25 -35.60
N TYR A 326 42.62 62.44 -36.53
CA TYR A 326 42.83 62.27 -37.98
C TYR A 326 43.29 60.85 -38.39
N GLY A 327 42.92 59.84 -37.59
CA GLY A 327 43.09 58.43 -37.89
C GLY A 327 41.92 57.59 -37.36
N ARG A 328 41.98 56.27 -37.58
CA ARG A 328 41.00 55.29 -37.09
C ARG A 328 41.68 53.99 -36.69
N ILE A 329 41.02 53.20 -35.86
CA ILE A 329 41.40 51.82 -35.57
C ILE A 329 40.87 50.96 -36.73
N ILE A 330 41.72 50.12 -37.30
CA ILE A 330 41.38 49.22 -38.42
C ILE A 330 41.30 47.75 -37.98
N ASP A 331 41.89 47.40 -36.85
CA ASP A 331 41.90 46.04 -36.31
C ASP A 331 41.99 46.05 -34.78
N GLY A 332 41.35 45.06 -34.14
CA GLY A 332 41.35 44.88 -32.69
C GLY A 332 40.37 45.75 -31.91
N GLU A 333 39.45 46.50 -32.56
CA GLU A 333 38.50 47.36 -31.85
C GLU A 333 37.53 46.54 -30.98
N LYS A 334 37.55 46.82 -29.66
CA LYS A 334 36.69 46.18 -28.66
C LYS A 334 36.01 47.24 -27.78
N PRO A 335 34.82 46.96 -27.23
CA PRO A 335 34.15 47.85 -26.28
C PRO A 335 34.91 48.00 -24.96
N SER A 336 35.79 47.04 -24.63
CA SER A 336 36.69 47.12 -23.48
C SER A 336 37.93 46.23 -23.63
N TYR A 337 39.07 46.66 -23.09
CA TYR A 337 40.37 46.00 -23.27
C TYR A 337 40.92 45.41 -21.97
N SER A 338 41.54 44.24 -22.08
CA SER A 338 42.30 43.55 -21.02
C SER A 338 43.81 43.65 -21.31
N VAL A 339 44.65 43.58 -20.27
CA VAL A 339 46.11 43.64 -20.45
C VAL A 339 46.56 42.54 -21.43
N GLY A 340 47.25 42.91 -22.51
CA GLY A 340 47.60 41.98 -23.59
C GLY A 340 46.81 42.13 -24.89
N ASP A 341 45.70 42.87 -24.91
CA ASP A 341 44.97 43.16 -26.15
C ASP A 341 45.74 44.14 -27.04
N PHE A 342 45.64 43.99 -28.37
CA PHE A 342 46.29 44.88 -29.34
C PHE A 342 45.28 45.54 -30.26
N ILE A 343 45.56 46.78 -30.66
CA ILE A 343 44.84 47.48 -31.72
C ILE A 343 45.81 47.96 -32.80
N THR A 344 45.30 48.10 -34.02
CA THR A 344 46.07 48.63 -35.15
C THR A 344 45.41 49.89 -35.70
N ILE A 345 46.20 50.93 -35.93
CA ILE A 345 45.75 52.29 -36.24
C ILE A 345 46.25 52.72 -37.62
N GLU A 346 45.39 53.40 -38.38
CA GLU A 346 45.66 53.95 -39.71
C GLU A 346 45.28 55.44 -39.78
N CYS A 347 46.10 56.27 -40.42
CA CYS A 347 45.80 57.68 -40.64
C CYS A 347 44.94 57.91 -41.89
N TYR A 348 44.10 58.95 -41.88
CA TYR A 348 43.33 59.33 -43.07
C TYR A 348 44.24 59.89 -44.19
N ALA A 349 43.76 59.81 -45.43
CA ALA A 349 44.51 60.23 -46.62
C ALA A 349 45.04 61.68 -46.50
N GLY A 350 46.32 61.89 -46.81
CA GLY A 350 47.02 63.17 -46.64
C GLY A 350 47.82 63.29 -45.34
N TYR A 351 47.66 62.36 -44.40
CA TYR A 351 48.41 62.31 -43.13
C TYR A 351 49.37 61.11 -43.09
N THR A 352 50.57 61.31 -42.55
CA THR A 352 51.56 60.26 -42.30
C THR A 352 51.53 59.86 -40.82
N LEU A 353 51.54 58.56 -40.53
CA LEU A 353 51.56 58.00 -39.18
C LEU A 353 52.95 58.17 -38.55
N HIS A 354 53.02 58.87 -37.42
CA HIS A 354 54.20 58.98 -36.58
C HIS A 354 54.03 58.15 -35.30
N GLY A 355 54.71 57.00 -35.26
CA GLY A 355 54.65 56.00 -34.19
C GLY A 355 54.50 54.59 -34.76
N GLU A 356 54.29 53.60 -33.89
CA GLU A 356 53.92 52.25 -34.34
C GLU A 356 52.42 52.15 -34.60
N ALA A 357 52.05 51.54 -35.72
CA ALA A 357 50.65 51.36 -36.09
C ALA A 357 49.93 50.39 -35.12
N ARG A 358 50.65 49.42 -34.55
CA ARG A 358 50.09 48.40 -33.66
C ARG A 358 50.54 48.67 -32.22
N ILE A 359 49.59 48.82 -31.31
CA ILE A 359 49.85 49.12 -29.89
C ILE A 359 49.11 48.13 -28.98
N GLN A 360 49.68 47.82 -27.82
CA GLN A 360 49.15 46.87 -26.84
C GLN A 360 48.62 47.59 -25.60
N TYR A 361 47.51 47.12 -25.05
CA TYR A 361 46.98 47.61 -23.77
C TYR A 361 47.78 47.05 -22.60
N ASP A 362 48.31 47.94 -21.77
CA ASP A 362 49.20 47.61 -20.64
C ASP A 362 48.52 47.81 -19.26
N GLY A 363 47.22 48.14 -19.26
CA GLY A 363 46.45 48.45 -18.05
C GLY A 363 46.28 49.95 -17.80
N GLU A 364 45.36 50.33 -16.91
CA GLU A 364 45.13 51.72 -16.47
C GLU A 364 45.01 52.77 -17.60
N ASN A 365 44.30 52.44 -18.70
CA ASN A 365 44.16 53.30 -19.89
C ASN A 365 45.46 53.65 -20.63
N ARG A 366 46.51 52.84 -20.44
CA ARG A 366 47.82 53.03 -21.09
C ARG A 366 48.05 52.02 -22.22
N TRP A 367 48.63 52.51 -23.30
CA TRP A 367 48.99 51.73 -24.48
C TRP A 367 50.50 51.79 -24.74
N THR A 368 51.07 50.66 -25.15
CA THR A 368 52.50 50.48 -25.35
C THR A 368 52.74 49.75 -26.70
N PRO A 369 53.49 50.34 -27.66
CA PRO A 369 54.03 51.70 -27.66
C PRO A 369 52.94 52.77 -27.52
N GLY A 370 53.31 53.98 -27.10
CA GLY A 370 52.35 55.07 -26.90
C GLY A 370 51.50 55.34 -28.15
N VAL A 371 50.26 55.81 -27.96
CA VAL A 371 49.30 56.03 -29.05
C VAL A 371 49.92 56.90 -30.16
N PRO A 372 49.97 56.41 -31.42
CA PRO A 372 50.60 57.12 -32.52
C PRO A 372 49.83 58.39 -32.91
N THR A 373 50.50 59.31 -33.58
CA THR A 373 49.89 60.57 -34.06
C THR A 373 49.92 60.69 -35.58
N CYS A 374 48.84 61.16 -36.18
CA CYS A 374 48.74 61.41 -37.62
C CYS A 374 49.06 62.88 -37.91
N GLN A 375 50.11 63.15 -38.71
CA GLN A 375 50.53 64.51 -39.06
C GLN A 375 50.42 64.75 -40.57
N LEU A 376 50.11 65.99 -40.99
CA LEU A 376 49.94 66.35 -42.39
C LEU A 376 51.24 66.11 -43.18
N SER A 377 51.13 65.38 -44.29
CA SER A 377 52.28 65.01 -45.12
C SER A 377 52.76 66.24 -45.89
N LYS A 378 53.99 66.70 -45.66
CA LYS A 378 54.60 67.82 -46.41
C LYS A 378 54.95 67.32 -47.82
N TYR A 379 54.39 67.98 -48.85
CA TYR A 379 54.75 67.79 -50.26
C TYR A 379 56.09 68.44 -50.60
#